data_AF-A0A9R1R9F1-F1
#
_entry.id   AF-A0A9R1R9F1-F1
#
_cell.length_a   1.000
_cell.length_b   1.000
_cell.length_c   1.000
_cell.angle_alpha   90.00
_cell.angle_beta   90.00
_cell.angle_gamma   90.00
#
_symmetry.space_group_name_H-M   'P 1'
#
loop_
_entity.id
_entity.type
_entity.pdbx_description
1 polymer ?
#
loop_
_entity_poly.entity_id
_entity_poly.type
_entity_poly.pdbx_seq_one_letter_code
_entity_poly.pdbx_strand_id
1 'polypeptide(L)'
;MESIKSAVERSKSIGEVKSSDPLTEGARQDCKELLEDSVDDLKGMVEMAGGDIKVLLSRTDDLEHWITGVMTFIDTCADGFADEKLKADMQGILRNATELSSNALAITNSLGAIFKKLDLDVFKTDSRRRLLSAEESKYPAWMKAPERKLLASGGLPAPNAVVAKDGSGKFKTIQDAVNSMPKDHPGRYVIYVKAGVYEEMVMVPKDKVNIFMYGDGPKQSRVTGSKSFADGITTMKTATFCEP
;
A
#
# COMPACT_ATOMS: atom_id res chain seq x y z
N MET A 1 -0.68 18.09 3.55
CA MET A 1 -0.28 17.99 2.13
C MET A 1 0.81 18.99 1.75
N GLU A 2 0.61 20.30 1.89
CA GLU A 2 1.63 21.31 1.51
C GLU A 2 2.97 21.13 2.26
N SER A 3 2.90 20.83 3.56
CA SER A 3 4.10 20.54 4.37
C SER A 3 4.90 19.36 3.82
N ILE A 4 4.22 18.30 3.35
CA ILE A 4 4.85 17.11 2.75
C ILE A 4 5.45 17.47 1.39
N LYS A 5 4.73 18.21 0.53
CA LYS A 5 5.28 18.70 -0.74
C LYS A 5 6.54 19.56 -0.53
N SER A 6 6.53 20.42 0.48
CA SER A 6 7.71 21.20 0.86
C SER A 6 8.84 20.31 1.39
N ALA A 7 8.52 19.22 2.10
CA ALA A 7 9.52 18.26 2.55
C ALA A 7 10.14 17.49 1.37
N VAL A 8 9.37 17.11 0.35
CA VAL A 8 9.88 16.51 -0.91
C VAL A 8 10.91 17.42 -1.58
N GLU A 9 10.64 18.72 -1.67
CA GLU A 9 11.60 19.64 -2.30
C GLU A 9 12.86 19.84 -1.45
N ARG A 10 12.72 19.92 -0.12
CA ARG A 10 13.86 20.10 0.79
C ARG A 10 14.71 18.84 0.92
N SER A 11 14.11 17.65 0.86
CA SER A 11 14.81 16.36 0.97
C SER A 11 15.77 16.10 -0.18
N LYS A 12 15.53 16.69 -1.37
CA LYS A 12 16.44 16.58 -2.54
C LYS A 12 17.86 17.03 -2.22
N SER A 13 18.01 18.06 -1.39
CA SER A 13 19.33 18.61 -1.00
C SER A 13 20.05 17.80 0.10
N ILE A 14 19.38 16.87 0.76
CA ILE A 14 20.00 16.09 1.85
C ILE A 14 21.01 15.09 1.29
N GLY A 15 22.23 15.18 1.80
CA GLY A 15 23.29 14.24 1.45
C GLY A 15 23.83 14.41 0.03
N GLU A 16 23.57 15.52 -0.67
CA GLU A 16 24.13 15.79 -2.02
C GLU A 16 25.66 15.66 -2.05
N VAL A 17 26.32 16.09 -0.97
CA VAL A 17 27.78 15.97 -0.78
C VAL A 17 28.24 14.50 -0.70
N LYS A 18 27.34 13.58 -0.34
CA LYS A 18 27.56 12.12 -0.28
C LYS A 18 26.83 11.37 -1.41
N SER A 19 26.41 12.04 -2.48
CA SER A 19 25.72 11.42 -3.64
C SER A 19 26.52 10.31 -4.33
N SER A 20 27.84 10.24 -4.11
CA SER A 20 28.68 9.14 -4.59
C SER A 20 28.47 7.82 -3.84
N ASP A 21 27.84 7.83 -2.66
CA ASP A 21 27.50 6.62 -1.91
C ASP A 21 26.15 6.05 -2.41
N PRO A 22 26.15 4.84 -3.01
CA PRO A 22 24.94 4.22 -3.54
C PRO A 22 23.82 4.04 -2.51
N LEU A 23 24.16 3.83 -1.24
CA LEU A 23 23.18 3.65 -0.17
C LEU A 23 22.50 4.97 0.21
N THR A 24 23.28 6.05 0.30
CA THR A 24 22.75 7.40 0.56
C THR A 24 21.87 7.88 -0.61
N GLU A 25 22.27 7.62 -1.85
CA GLU A 25 21.46 7.96 -3.02
C GLU A 25 20.17 7.13 -3.06
N GLY A 26 20.26 5.83 -2.81
CA GLY A 26 19.11 4.94 -2.69
C GLY A 26 18.13 5.41 -1.63
N ALA A 27 18.62 5.74 -0.43
CA ALA A 27 17.80 6.25 0.67
C ALA A 27 17.09 7.57 0.32
N ARG A 28 17.75 8.46 -0.43
CA ARG A 28 17.12 9.70 -0.90
C ARG A 28 16.00 9.43 -1.90
N GLN A 29 16.22 8.53 -2.85
CA GLN A 29 15.23 8.16 -3.84
C GLN A 29 14.03 7.45 -3.19
N ASP A 30 14.29 6.53 -2.27
CA ASP A 30 13.26 5.85 -1.49
C ASP A 30 12.44 6.84 -0.64
N CYS A 31 13.11 7.80 0.03
CA CYS A 31 12.42 8.84 0.77
C CYS A 31 11.53 9.70 -0.14
N LYS A 32 12.00 10.04 -1.35
CA LYS A 32 11.20 10.79 -2.31
C LYS A 32 9.92 10.01 -2.68
N GLU A 33 10.05 8.72 -3.01
CA GLU A 33 8.92 7.84 -3.34
C GLU A 33 7.92 7.81 -2.17
N LEU A 34 8.37 7.54 -0.94
CA LEU A 34 7.51 7.52 0.26
C LEU A 34 6.76 8.84 0.53
N LEU A 35 7.40 9.98 0.27
CA LEU A 35 6.77 11.29 0.47
C LEU A 35 5.80 11.65 -0.66
N GLU A 36 6.07 11.22 -1.90
CA GLU A 36 5.12 11.32 -3.02
C GLU A 36 3.87 10.47 -2.73
N ASP A 37 4.06 9.26 -2.21
CA ASP A 37 3.00 8.35 -1.79
C ASP A 37 2.13 8.95 -0.69
N SER A 38 2.78 9.57 0.29
CA SER A 38 2.09 10.31 1.34
C SER A 38 1.21 11.43 0.79
N VAL A 39 1.63 12.10 -0.29
CA VAL A 39 0.83 13.14 -0.94
C VAL A 39 -0.35 12.53 -1.67
N ASP A 40 -0.17 11.42 -2.36
CA ASP A 40 -1.22 10.72 -3.10
C ASP A 40 -2.28 10.14 -2.15
N ASP A 41 -1.88 9.56 -1.02
CA ASP A 41 -2.78 9.12 0.03
C ASP A 41 -3.59 10.32 0.56
N LEU A 42 -2.93 11.40 0.98
CA LEU A 42 -3.66 12.58 1.47
C LEU A 42 -4.62 13.16 0.42
N LYS A 43 -4.28 13.05 -0.88
CA LYS A 43 -5.15 13.51 -1.97
C LYS A 43 -6.36 12.60 -2.12
N GLY A 44 -6.17 11.29 -2.14
CA GLY A 44 -7.28 10.34 -2.22
C GLY A 44 -8.20 10.42 -0.99
N MET A 45 -7.70 10.80 0.19
CA MET A 45 -8.55 11.07 1.37
C MET A 45 -9.50 12.25 1.10
N VAL A 46 -8.98 13.34 0.51
CA VAL A 46 -9.77 14.53 0.19
C VAL A 46 -10.79 14.21 -0.90
N GLU A 47 -10.39 13.45 -1.93
CA GLU A 47 -11.28 13.00 -3.00
C GLU A 47 -12.39 12.07 -2.47
N MET A 48 -12.04 11.16 -1.55
CA MET A 48 -12.98 10.27 -0.87
C MET A 48 -13.99 11.05 -0.03
N ALA A 49 -13.55 12.08 0.69
CA ALA A 49 -14.43 12.92 1.49
C ALA A 49 -15.41 13.72 0.63
N GLY A 50 -15.02 14.11 -0.60
CA GLY A 50 -15.88 14.80 -1.56
C GLY A 50 -16.49 16.12 -1.06
N GLY A 51 -15.94 16.68 0.03
CA GLY A 51 -16.50 17.84 0.73
C GLY A 51 -17.74 17.56 1.59
N ASP A 52 -18.20 16.30 1.68
CA ASP A 52 -19.36 15.93 2.50
C ASP A 52 -18.90 15.39 3.87
N ILE A 53 -19.21 16.15 4.92
CA ILE A 53 -18.92 15.77 6.31
C ILE A 53 -19.53 14.43 6.68
N LYS A 54 -20.68 14.03 6.10
CA LYS A 54 -21.30 12.73 6.38
C LYS A 54 -20.48 11.58 5.81
N VAL A 55 -19.93 11.75 4.61
CA VAL A 55 -19.04 10.75 4.00
C VAL A 55 -17.78 10.62 4.83
N LEU A 56 -17.20 11.75 5.23
CA LEU A 56 -16.02 11.79 6.09
C LEU A 56 -16.27 11.06 7.43
N LEU A 57 -17.42 11.29 8.06
CA LEU A 57 -17.80 10.62 9.31
C LEU A 57 -18.06 9.12 9.12
N SER A 58 -18.60 8.70 7.98
CA SER A 58 -18.85 7.29 7.66
C SER A 58 -17.57 6.46 7.44
N ARG A 59 -16.44 7.14 7.25
CA ARG A 59 -15.15 6.55 6.85
C ARG A 59 -14.01 6.98 7.76
N THR A 60 -14.31 7.22 9.03
CA THR A 60 -13.31 7.60 10.04
C THR A 60 -12.20 6.56 10.18
N ASP A 61 -12.55 5.26 10.11
CA ASP A 61 -11.56 4.17 10.11
C ASP A 61 -10.63 4.23 8.87
N ASP A 62 -11.16 4.58 7.69
CA ASP A 62 -10.35 4.76 6.48
C ASP A 62 -9.39 5.96 6.65
N LEU A 63 -9.88 7.07 7.21
CA LEU A 63 -9.04 8.24 7.48
C LEU A 63 -7.92 7.94 8.48
N GLU A 64 -8.23 7.21 9.56
CA GLU A 64 -7.24 6.78 10.55
C GLU A 64 -6.14 5.95 9.90
N HIS A 65 -6.53 5.00 9.04
CA HIS A 65 -5.59 4.14 8.32
C HIS A 65 -4.66 4.93 7.39
N TRP A 66 -5.21 5.83 6.58
CA TRP A 66 -4.41 6.58 5.61
C TRP A 66 -3.46 7.58 6.31
N ILE A 67 -3.90 8.26 7.38
CA ILE A 67 -3.03 9.16 8.14
C ILE A 67 -1.90 8.37 8.83
N THR A 68 -2.21 7.20 9.38
CA THR A 68 -1.20 6.32 9.98
C THR A 68 -0.19 5.82 8.94
N GLY A 69 -0.65 5.52 7.72
CA GLY A 69 0.21 5.20 6.57
C GLY A 69 1.16 6.35 6.23
N VAL A 70 0.63 7.57 6.09
CA VAL A 70 1.43 8.79 5.86
C VAL A 70 2.50 9.00 6.94
N MET A 71 2.15 8.82 8.21
CA MET A 71 3.13 8.91 9.31
C MET A 71 4.22 7.85 9.18
N THR A 72 3.84 6.61 8.85
CA THR A 72 4.78 5.49 8.64
C THR A 72 5.74 5.78 7.49
N PHE A 73 5.27 6.36 6.38
CA PHE A 73 6.10 6.74 5.24
C PHE A 73 7.09 7.85 5.58
N ILE A 74 6.65 8.86 6.35
CA ILE A 74 7.52 9.93 6.86
C ILE A 74 8.65 9.35 7.73
N ASP A 75 8.30 8.48 8.69
CA ASP A 75 9.29 7.88 9.59
C ASP A 75 10.24 6.94 8.84
N THR A 76 9.71 6.14 7.90
CA THR A 76 10.51 5.22 7.06
C THR A 76 11.47 6.00 6.16
N CYS A 77 11.08 7.15 5.62
CA CYS A 77 11.99 8.02 4.86
C CYS A 77 13.20 8.44 5.71
N ALA A 78 12.96 8.88 6.96
CA ALA A 78 14.04 9.30 7.84
C ALA A 78 14.94 8.12 8.25
N ASP A 79 14.34 6.97 8.55
CA ASP A 79 15.04 5.74 8.94
C ASP A 79 15.84 5.09 7.79
N GLY A 80 15.56 5.46 6.53
CA GLY A 80 16.31 4.98 5.37
C GLY A 80 17.77 5.43 5.32
N PHE A 81 18.13 6.52 6.04
CA PHE A 81 19.49 7.04 6.06
C PHE A 81 20.35 6.33 7.12
N ALA A 82 21.45 5.72 6.70
CA ALA A 82 22.40 5.05 7.59
C ALA A 82 23.27 6.01 8.42
N ASP A 83 23.43 7.26 7.96
CA ASP A 83 24.18 8.29 8.67
C ASP A 83 23.27 9.03 9.65
N GLU A 84 23.61 8.97 10.95
CA GLU A 84 22.83 9.58 12.04
C GLU A 84 22.63 11.10 11.86
N LYS A 85 23.59 11.81 11.26
CA LYS A 85 23.45 13.25 11.00
C LYS A 85 22.45 13.49 9.87
N LEU A 86 22.53 12.74 8.78
CA LEU A 86 21.57 12.86 7.67
C LEU A 86 20.15 12.48 8.12
N LYS A 87 20.05 11.45 8.95
CA LYS A 87 18.80 11.04 9.59
C LYS A 87 18.21 12.16 10.43
N ALA A 88 19.00 12.79 11.32
CA ALA A 88 18.55 13.90 12.15
C ALA A 88 18.15 15.12 11.31
N ASP A 89 18.90 15.45 10.27
CA ASP A 89 18.56 16.54 9.34
C ASP A 89 17.22 16.26 8.64
N MET A 90 17.00 15.01 8.19
CA MET A 90 15.75 14.59 7.57
C MET A 90 14.56 14.66 8.52
N GLN A 91 14.72 14.18 9.76
CA GLN A 91 13.70 14.32 10.81
C GLN A 91 13.35 15.79 11.08
N GLY A 92 14.35 16.69 11.04
CA GLY A 92 14.13 18.13 11.14
C GLY A 92 13.27 18.70 10.01
N ILE A 93 13.51 18.27 8.76
CA ILE A 93 12.70 18.68 7.60
C ILE A 93 11.25 18.18 7.72
N LEU A 94 11.10 16.95 8.20
CA LEU A 94 9.82 16.23 8.28
C LEU A 94 8.98 16.58 9.49
N ARG A 95 9.56 17.20 10.53
CA ARG A 95 8.88 17.52 11.79
C ARG A 95 7.52 18.17 11.61
N ASN A 96 7.41 19.20 10.76
CA ASN A 96 6.13 19.87 10.54
C ASN A 96 5.08 18.92 9.92
N ALA A 97 5.49 18.02 9.03
CA ALA A 97 4.61 17.03 8.45
C ALA A 97 4.16 16.01 9.50
N THR A 98 5.09 15.51 10.32
CA THR A 98 4.80 14.59 11.42
C THR A 98 3.81 15.19 12.43
N GLU A 99 4.05 16.42 12.88
CA GLU A 99 3.17 17.11 13.84
C GLU A 99 1.78 17.38 13.27
N LEU A 100 1.69 17.79 12.00
CA LEU A 100 0.41 18.00 11.33
C LEU A 100 -0.37 16.69 11.15
N SER A 101 0.32 15.61 10.76
CA SER A 101 -0.30 14.28 10.62
C SER A 101 -0.76 13.74 11.98
N SER A 102 0.03 13.90 13.03
CA SER A 102 -0.33 13.53 14.41
C SER A 102 -1.56 14.30 14.90
N ASN A 103 -1.60 15.62 14.69
CA ASN A 103 -2.76 16.44 15.02
C ASN A 103 -4.00 16.02 14.23
N ALA A 104 -3.85 15.72 12.93
CA ALA A 104 -4.94 15.23 12.09
C ALA A 104 -5.49 13.89 12.58
N LEU A 105 -4.61 12.95 12.96
CA LEU A 105 -4.98 11.65 13.53
C LEU A 105 -5.77 11.81 14.84
N ALA A 106 -5.30 12.70 15.72
CA ALA A 106 -5.98 13.00 16.98
C ALA A 106 -7.39 13.58 16.76
N ILE A 107 -7.55 14.45 15.75
CA ILE A 107 -8.85 14.99 15.35
C ILE A 107 -9.76 13.86 14.83
N THR A 108 -9.26 13.01 13.94
CA THR A 108 -10.02 11.87 13.38
C THR A 108 -10.51 10.93 14.49
N ASN A 109 -9.63 10.57 15.43
CA ASN A 109 -9.98 9.71 16.57
C ASN A 109 -11.03 10.36 17.49
N SER A 110 -10.88 11.66 17.74
CA SER A 110 -11.83 12.43 18.54
C SER A 110 -13.21 12.53 17.87
N LEU A 111 -13.24 12.75 16.55
CA LEU A 111 -14.48 12.77 15.76
C LEU A 111 -15.22 11.43 15.82
N GLY A 112 -14.51 10.32 15.66
CA GLY A 112 -15.08 8.98 15.79
C GLY A 112 -15.66 8.73 17.19
N ALA A 113 -14.97 9.18 18.25
CA ALA A 113 -15.44 9.04 19.63
C ALA A 113 -16.66 9.92 19.94
N ILE A 114 -16.69 11.17 19.46
CA ILE A 114 -17.82 12.08 19.64
C ILE A 114 -19.06 11.54 18.94
N PHE A 115 -18.91 11.01 17.73
CA PHE A 115 -20.02 10.45 16.98
C PHE A 115 -20.66 9.25 17.71
N LYS A 116 -19.83 8.32 18.21
CA LYS A 116 -20.31 7.19 19.02
C LYS A 116 -21.07 7.63 20.27
N LYS A 117 -20.73 8.80 20.84
CA LYS A 117 -21.37 9.34 22.04
C LYS A 117 -22.66 10.11 21.78
N LEU A 118 -22.78 10.77 20.63
CA LEU A 118 -23.93 11.63 20.34
C LEU A 118 -25.12 10.90 19.71
N ASP A 119 -25.02 9.58 19.48
CA ASP A 119 -26.05 8.74 18.83
C ASP A 119 -26.66 9.42 17.60
N LEU A 120 -25.83 10.17 16.87
CA LEU A 120 -26.28 10.94 15.71
C LEU A 120 -26.62 9.94 14.63
N ASP A 121 -27.91 9.78 14.39
CA ASP A 121 -28.58 8.84 13.49
C ASP A 121 -28.28 9.08 11.98
N VAL A 122 -27.09 9.57 11.66
CA VAL A 122 -26.61 9.91 10.31
C VAL A 122 -26.44 8.66 9.44
N PHE A 123 -26.34 7.47 10.06
CA PHE A 123 -26.15 6.19 9.39
C PHE A 123 -27.42 5.34 9.24
N LYS A 124 -28.63 5.88 9.44
CA LYS A 124 -29.86 5.28 8.90
C LYS A 124 -29.94 5.43 7.38
N THR A 125 -28.92 4.93 6.68
CA THR A 125 -29.00 4.63 5.25
C THR A 125 -29.50 3.20 5.12
N ASP A 126 -30.82 3.12 4.91
CA ASP A 126 -31.58 2.08 4.22
C ASP A 126 -31.12 0.62 4.49
N SER A 127 -31.93 -0.11 5.26
CA SER A 127 -31.83 -1.52 5.63
C SER A 127 -31.86 -2.52 4.46
N ARG A 128 -31.18 -2.22 3.35
CA ARG A 128 -30.84 -3.15 2.27
C ARG A 128 -29.45 -3.75 2.43
N ARG A 129 -28.70 -3.38 3.49
CA ARG A 129 -27.54 -4.14 3.94
C ARG A 129 -28.06 -5.47 4.50
N ARG A 130 -28.26 -6.47 3.63
CA ARG A 130 -28.46 -7.86 4.04
C ARG A 130 -27.27 -8.22 4.92
N LEU A 131 -27.49 -8.17 6.24
CA LEU A 131 -26.67 -8.83 7.23
C LEU A 131 -26.61 -10.30 6.82
N LEU A 132 -25.57 -10.68 6.08
CA LEU A 132 -25.12 -12.06 6.11
C LEU A 132 -24.74 -12.28 7.56
N SER A 133 -25.46 -13.19 8.21
CA SER A 133 -25.41 -13.42 9.65
C SER A 133 -23.96 -13.42 10.14
N ALA A 134 -23.75 -12.72 11.26
CA ALA A 134 -22.53 -12.77 12.05
C ALA A 134 -22.37 -14.12 12.79
N GLU A 135 -22.87 -15.20 12.20
CA GLU A 135 -22.63 -16.56 12.63
C GLU A 135 -21.68 -17.18 11.59
N GLU A 136 -20.41 -17.27 12.00
CA GLU A 136 -19.36 -18.07 11.36
C GLU A 136 -18.96 -17.67 9.92
N SER A 137 -18.82 -16.38 9.63
CA SER A 137 -18.09 -15.99 8.41
C SER A 137 -16.60 -16.33 8.59
N LYS A 138 -16.10 -17.33 7.85
CA LYS A 138 -14.65 -17.68 7.72
C LYS A 138 -13.75 -16.48 7.35
N TYR A 139 -14.34 -15.37 6.90
CA TYR A 139 -13.64 -14.21 6.35
C TYR A 139 -13.78 -12.98 7.26
N PRO A 140 -12.71 -12.16 7.42
CA PRO A 140 -12.74 -10.96 8.25
C PRO A 140 -13.81 -9.94 7.84
N ALA A 141 -14.29 -9.17 8.84
CA ALA A 141 -15.31 -8.13 8.66
C ALA A 141 -14.89 -6.98 7.72
N TRP A 142 -13.60 -6.73 7.55
CA TRP A 142 -13.07 -5.67 6.66
C TRP A 142 -13.05 -6.09 5.17
N MET A 143 -13.10 -7.38 4.85
CA MET A 143 -13.07 -7.85 3.47
C MET A 143 -14.41 -7.54 2.78
N LYS A 144 -14.43 -6.92 1.59
CA LYS A 144 -15.70 -6.54 0.95
C LYS A 144 -16.45 -7.79 0.42
N ALA A 145 -17.77 -7.63 0.20
CA ALA A 145 -18.64 -8.74 -0.16
C ALA A 145 -18.27 -9.45 -1.49
N PRO A 146 -17.83 -8.76 -2.56
CA PRO A 146 -17.39 -9.42 -3.79
C PRO A 146 -16.18 -10.35 -3.60
N GLU A 147 -15.20 -9.95 -2.78
CA GLU A 147 -14.02 -10.74 -2.46
C GLU A 147 -14.40 -11.97 -1.63
N ARG A 148 -15.24 -11.79 -0.59
CA ARG A 148 -15.76 -12.93 0.19
C ARG A 148 -16.51 -13.92 -0.69
N LYS A 149 -17.36 -13.42 -1.61
CA LYS A 149 -18.10 -14.28 -2.55
C LYS A 149 -17.15 -15.02 -3.49
N LEU A 150 -16.11 -14.37 -3.99
CA LEU A 150 -15.08 -15.01 -4.82
C LEU A 150 -14.43 -16.18 -4.05
N LEU A 151 -13.93 -15.91 -2.84
CA LEU A 151 -13.25 -16.92 -2.04
C LEU A 151 -14.21 -18.02 -1.54
N ALA A 152 -15.47 -17.70 -1.25
CA ALA A 152 -16.48 -18.65 -0.82
C ALA A 152 -17.03 -19.53 -1.95
N SER A 153 -16.98 -19.07 -3.20
CA SER A 153 -17.56 -19.79 -4.35
C SER A 153 -16.87 -21.12 -4.66
N GLY A 154 -15.69 -21.39 -4.08
CA GLY A 154 -14.92 -22.62 -4.28
C GLY A 154 -14.31 -22.77 -5.69
N GLY A 155 -14.75 -21.96 -6.65
CA GLY A 155 -14.19 -21.86 -7.99
C GLY A 155 -13.21 -20.69 -8.09
N LEU A 156 -12.00 -20.98 -8.57
CA LEU A 156 -11.04 -19.94 -8.91
C LEU A 156 -11.48 -19.24 -10.20
N PRO A 157 -11.38 -17.90 -10.28
CA PRO A 157 -11.75 -17.17 -11.49
C PRO A 157 -10.86 -17.58 -12.66
N ALA A 158 -11.43 -17.54 -13.87
CA ALA A 158 -10.69 -17.81 -15.10
C ALA A 158 -9.49 -16.84 -15.20
N PRO A 159 -8.25 -17.36 -15.38
CA PRO A 159 -7.06 -16.52 -15.40
C PRO A 159 -6.94 -15.76 -16.72
N ASN A 160 -6.53 -14.49 -16.62
CA ASN A 160 -6.13 -13.68 -17.78
C ASN A 160 -4.70 -14.02 -18.23
N ALA A 161 -3.84 -14.38 -17.29
CA ALA A 161 -2.47 -14.81 -17.53
C ALA A 161 -2.14 -16.06 -16.71
N VAL A 162 -1.42 -17.00 -17.33
CA VAL A 162 -0.92 -18.21 -16.67
C VAL A 162 0.60 -18.16 -16.66
N VAL A 163 1.18 -18.29 -15.47
CA VAL A 163 2.62 -18.38 -15.24
C VAL A 163 2.97 -19.83 -14.96
N ALA A 164 3.91 -20.38 -15.72
CA ALA A 164 4.40 -21.73 -15.50
C ALA A 164 5.87 -21.88 -15.90
N LYS A 165 6.70 -22.36 -14.97
CA LYS A 165 8.13 -22.61 -15.23
C LYS A 165 8.41 -23.67 -16.29
N ASP A 166 7.52 -24.65 -16.40
CA ASP A 166 7.60 -25.74 -17.38
C ASP A 166 7.30 -25.29 -18.83
N GLY A 167 6.90 -24.03 -19.03
CA GLY A 167 6.54 -23.50 -20.34
C GLY A 167 5.12 -23.82 -20.80
N SER A 168 4.29 -24.46 -19.95
CA SER A 168 2.88 -24.74 -20.24
C SER A 168 1.96 -23.52 -20.07
N GLY A 169 2.50 -22.40 -19.57
CA GLY A 169 1.83 -21.12 -19.38
C GLY A 169 2.24 -20.08 -20.42
N LYS A 170 1.57 -18.93 -20.40
CA LYS A 170 1.88 -17.78 -21.26
C LYS A 170 3.21 -17.11 -20.86
N PHE A 171 3.55 -17.15 -19.58
CA PHE A 171 4.76 -16.54 -19.03
C PHE A 171 5.55 -17.54 -18.18
N LYS A 172 6.87 -17.35 -18.12
CA LYS A 172 7.75 -18.17 -17.25
C LYS A 172 7.99 -17.53 -15.88
N THR A 173 7.85 -16.21 -15.78
CA THR A 173 8.05 -15.42 -14.57
C THR A 173 6.75 -14.69 -14.18
N ILE A 174 6.63 -14.36 -12.90
CA ILE A 174 5.51 -13.60 -12.36
C ILE A 174 5.63 -12.13 -12.77
N GLN A 175 6.84 -11.56 -12.78
CA GLN A 175 7.06 -10.18 -13.20
C GLN A 175 6.63 -9.95 -14.65
N ASP A 176 6.88 -10.89 -15.57
CA ASP A 176 6.42 -10.75 -16.96
C ASP A 176 4.90 -10.75 -17.06
N ALA A 177 4.23 -11.55 -16.22
CA ALA A 177 2.76 -11.56 -16.18
C ALA A 177 2.19 -10.25 -15.65
N VAL A 178 2.81 -9.64 -14.63
CA VAL A 178 2.45 -8.31 -14.12
C VAL A 178 2.67 -7.26 -15.20
N ASN A 179 3.84 -7.26 -15.85
CA ASN A 179 4.18 -6.31 -16.92
C ASN A 179 3.25 -6.42 -18.13
N SER A 180 2.72 -7.62 -18.39
CA SER A 180 1.80 -7.87 -19.51
C SER A 180 0.40 -7.29 -19.34
N MET A 181 0.04 -6.87 -18.12
CA MET A 181 -1.27 -6.30 -17.85
C MET A 181 -1.43 -4.96 -18.58
N PRO A 182 -2.49 -4.78 -19.40
CA PRO A 182 -2.79 -3.48 -20.01
C PRO A 182 -3.02 -2.40 -18.94
N LYS A 183 -2.55 -1.17 -19.18
CA LYS A 183 -2.69 -0.06 -18.21
C LYS A 183 -4.14 0.26 -17.85
N ASP A 184 -5.05 0.15 -18.81
CA ASP A 184 -6.47 0.48 -18.63
C ASP A 184 -7.35 -0.80 -18.56
N HIS A 185 -6.82 -1.90 -18.01
CA HIS A 185 -7.58 -3.14 -17.94
C HIS A 185 -8.85 -2.97 -17.09
N PRO A 186 -10.05 -3.20 -17.66
CA PRO A 186 -11.29 -3.01 -16.92
C PRO A 186 -11.49 -4.14 -15.92
N GLY A 187 -11.65 -3.80 -14.65
CA GLY A 187 -11.96 -4.75 -13.60
C GLY A 187 -10.73 -5.50 -13.08
N ARG A 188 -10.91 -6.76 -12.68
CA ARG A 188 -9.88 -7.55 -12.01
C ARG A 188 -9.00 -8.25 -13.04
N TYR A 189 -7.69 -8.18 -12.87
CA TYR A 189 -6.73 -8.94 -13.68
C TYR A 189 -6.25 -10.16 -12.90
N VAL A 190 -6.53 -11.35 -13.42
CA VAL A 190 -6.30 -12.62 -12.72
C VAL A 190 -5.04 -13.29 -13.25
N ILE A 191 -4.07 -13.51 -12.37
CA ILE A 191 -2.82 -14.22 -12.68
C ILE A 191 -2.81 -15.56 -11.94
N TYR A 192 -2.72 -16.65 -12.70
CA TYR A 192 -2.58 -17.99 -12.16
C TYR A 192 -1.12 -18.44 -12.22
N VAL A 193 -0.55 -18.75 -11.05
CA VAL A 193 0.84 -19.19 -10.88
C VAL A 193 0.89 -20.68 -10.58
N LYS A 194 1.27 -21.48 -11.59
CA LYS A 194 1.38 -22.93 -11.43
C LYS A 194 2.46 -23.33 -10.42
N ALA A 195 2.37 -24.56 -9.93
CA ALA A 195 3.33 -25.17 -9.03
C ALA A 195 4.78 -24.98 -9.53
N GLY A 196 5.64 -24.55 -8.63
CA GLY A 196 7.02 -24.20 -8.95
C GLY A 196 7.63 -23.29 -7.88
N VAL A 197 8.96 -23.28 -7.83
CA VAL A 197 9.73 -22.34 -7.02
C VAL A 197 10.20 -21.22 -7.94
N TYR A 198 9.68 -20.01 -7.76
CA TYR A 198 9.96 -18.81 -8.54
C TYR A 198 10.99 -17.96 -7.79
N GLU A 199 12.23 -17.99 -8.25
CA GLU A 199 13.31 -17.18 -7.69
C GLU A 199 13.40 -15.86 -8.46
N GLU A 200 12.58 -14.90 -8.03
CA GLU A 200 12.43 -13.59 -8.65
C GLU A 200 11.97 -12.56 -7.62
N MET A 201 12.21 -11.28 -7.92
CA MET A 201 11.56 -10.18 -7.19
C MET A 201 10.40 -9.67 -7.99
N VAL A 202 9.22 -9.68 -7.37
CA VAL A 202 8.00 -9.21 -8.00
C VAL A 202 7.68 -7.82 -7.48
N MET A 203 7.72 -6.84 -8.37
CA MET A 203 7.29 -5.48 -8.14
C MET A 203 5.99 -5.23 -8.91
N VAL A 204 4.93 -4.90 -8.19
CA VAL A 204 3.63 -4.54 -8.76
C VAL A 204 3.54 -3.01 -8.79
N PRO A 205 3.74 -2.35 -9.94
CA PRO A 205 3.73 -0.90 -9.98
C PRO A 205 2.30 -0.35 -9.79
N LYS A 206 2.20 0.87 -9.27
CA LYS A 206 0.94 1.54 -8.90
C LYS A 206 -0.07 1.68 -10.04
N ASP A 207 0.41 1.71 -11.29
CA ASP A 207 -0.46 1.77 -12.47
C ASP A 207 -1.18 0.44 -12.74
N LYS A 208 -0.83 -0.65 -12.05
CA LYS A 208 -1.41 -1.98 -12.20
C LYS A 208 -2.40 -2.30 -11.09
N VAL A 209 -3.51 -1.56 -11.09
CA VAL A 209 -4.54 -1.68 -10.05
C VAL A 209 -5.38 -2.96 -10.19
N ASN A 210 -5.84 -3.51 -9.06
CA ASN A 210 -6.80 -4.63 -9.00
C ASN A 210 -6.29 -5.96 -9.61
N ILE A 211 -5.02 -6.29 -9.39
CA ILE A 211 -4.47 -7.62 -9.66
C ILE A 211 -4.93 -8.62 -8.59
N PHE A 212 -5.33 -9.81 -9.02
CA PHE A 212 -5.57 -10.96 -8.16
C PHE A 212 -4.70 -12.12 -8.61
N MET A 213 -3.82 -12.58 -7.72
CA MET A 213 -2.95 -13.73 -7.98
C MET A 213 -3.38 -14.93 -7.15
N TYR A 214 -3.37 -16.12 -7.76
CA TYR A 214 -3.51 -17.39 -7.05
C TYR A 214 -2.58 -18.45 -7.63
N GLY A 215 -2.25 -19.46 -6.84
CA GLY A 215 -1.44 -20.59 -7.29
C GLY A 215 -2.01 -21.93 -6.87
N ASP A 216 -1.29 -23.01 -7.19
CA ASP A 216 -1.70 -24.40 -6.92
C ASP A 216 -1.67 -24.78 -5.43
N GLY A 217 -1.22 -23.86 -4.58
CA GLY A 217 -1.28 -23.99 -3.14
C GLY A 217 -0.02 -23.46 -2.48
N PRO A 218 -0.08 -23.16 -1.17
CA PRO A 218 1.00 -22.48 -0.44
C PRO A 218 2.30 -23.29 -0.38
N LYS A 219 2.23 -24.62 -0.53
CA LYS A 219 3.41 -25.50 -0.56
C LYS A 219 3.92 -25.80 -1.98
N GLN A 220 3.14 -25.46 -3.01
CA GLN A 220 3.41 -25.83 -4.40
C GLN A 220 3.94 -24.65 -5.21
N SER A 221 3.30 -23.49 -5.10
CA SER A 221 3.72 -22.25 -5.76
C SER A 221 4.43 -21.36 -4.73
N ARG A 222 5.76 -21.26 -4.81
CA ARG A 222 6.58 -20.49 -3.87
C ARG A 222 7.37 -19.42 -4.60
N VAL A 223 7.32 -18.19 -4.13
CA VAL A 223 8.20 -17.10 -4.59
C VAL A 223 9.31 -16.93 -3.57
N THR A 224 10.56 -16.84 -4.02
CA THR A 224 11.74 -16.76 -3.16
C THR A 224 12.69 -15.67 -3.63
N GLY A 225 13.27 -14.94 -2.69
CA GLY A 225 14.32 -13.95 -2.93
C GLY A 225 15.26 -13.89 -1.73
N SER A 226 16.50 -13.48 -1.96
CA SER A 226 17.60 -13.49 -0.98
C SER A 226 18.32 -12.15 -0.85
N LYS A 227 17.79 -11.09 -1.47
CA LYS A 227 18.39 -9.74 -1.42
C LYS A 227 18.30 -9.17 -0.01
N SER A 228 19.37 -8.50 0.41
CA SER A 228 19.49 -7.93 1.74
C SER A 228 20.16 -6.56 1.70
N PHE A 229 20.07 -5.84 2.82
CA PHE A 229 20.77 -4.55 2.98
C PHE A 229 22.29 -4.68 2.86
N ALA A 230 22.85 -5.83 3.28
CA ALA A 230 24.27 -6.12 3.19
C ALA A 230 24.78 -6.16 1.73
N ASP A 231 23.89 -6.36 0.76
CA ASP A 231 24.20 -6.38 -0.67
C ASP A 231 24.25 -4.97 -1.30
N GLY A 232 24.16 -3.91 -0.48
CA GLY A 232 24.14 -2.51 -0.96
C GLY A 232 22.80 -2.08 -1.54
N ILE A 233 21.71 -2.78 -1.19
CA ILE A 233 20.34 -2.48 -1.61
C ILE A 233 19.61 -1.85 -0.42
N THR A 234 18.77 -0.86 -0.67
CA THR A 234 17.96 -0.26 0.41
C THR A 234 16.93 -1.24 0.95
N THR A 235 16.60 -1.14 2.24
CA THR A 235 15.66 -2.04 2.92
C THR A 235 14.32 -2.15 2.17
N MET A 236 13.79 -1.04 1.65
CA MET A 236 12.53 -1.04 0.88
C MET A 236 12.57 -1.95 -0.35
N LYS A 237 13.74 -2.05 -1.01
CA LYS A 237 13.94 -2.82 -2.23
C LYS A 237 14.41 -4.26 -2.00
N THR A 238 14.45 -4.72 -0.74
CA THR A 238 14.82 -6.10 -0.38
C THR A 238 13.65 -7.08 -0.40
N ALA A 239 12.41 -6.58 -0.38
CA ALA A 239 11.22 -7.42 -0.35
C ALA A 239 11.12 -8.29 -1.61
N THR A 240 10.90 -9.59 -1.42
CA THR A 240 10.73 -10.55 -2.54
C THR A 240 9.47 -10.25 -3.36
N PHE A 241 8.46 -9.69 -2.71
CA PHE A 241 7.21 -9.28 -3.33
C PHE A 241 6.81 -7.93 -2.74
N CYS A 242 6.71 -6.89 -3.56
CA CYS A 242 6.36 -5.55 -3.11
C CYS A 242 5.48 -4.80 -4.10
N GLU A 243 4.70 -3.88 -3.55
CA GLU A 243 4.17 -2.72 -4.25
C GLU A 243 5.10 -1.56 -3.87
N PRO A 244 5.68 -0.83 -4.84
CA PRO A 244 6.47 0.37 -4.57
C PRO A 244 5.56 1.53 -4.14
#